data_AF-A0A9E1VAH1-F1
#
_entry.id   AF-A0A9E1VAH1-F1
#
_cell.length_a   1.000
_cell.length_b   1.000
_cell.length_c   1.000
_cell.angle_alpha   90.00
_cell.angle_beta   90.00
_cell.angle_gamma   90.00
#
_symmetry.space_group_name_H-M   'P 1'
#
loop_
_entity.id
_entity.type
_entity.pdbx_description
1 polymer ?
#
loop_
_entity_poly.entity_id
_entity_poly.type
_entity_poly.pdbx_seq_one_letter_code
_entity_poly.pdbx_strand_id
1 'polypeptide(L)'
;MSTNRPPIDPEATSRTAIFTKRVRDHARAAPVTATLSDSCGAVVASMTKHGASAALILTAEGRIAGILTEQDIVRRLAFQGAPETPARKIMTAPVMTISGDDYLYHAIARMRRHGLRHMPVIDGEGRAEGMLNLADALGAATAGTLIQIDRLSQDESLAGLRAVKAAQVALADDLFADNVAAPDIQAVLTHVNNDIYRRIATRRIDEMSSESWGPPPVDFCVIVMGSGGRGESFLYPDQDNGFILDDYPDSEHTKIDGYFIELAMRMTQDLDAVGIPLCKGHVMATNPLWRKTISQWRDQISLWRRRRTVVALRLSDIFLDFRAVSGAVDLAAALRTHVTDQMRQSPVFLRDMQADDAEHGVALGWPGRVLGGLFGRFVTEKDDPAHRGAINLKHTGTLPLVEAVRLLALREGVPETSTRARLVALRQRNLIDADETDYLISAFDHVTTLLLRRQIADFKAGDPVGNYVHPDTLTARERDQLVESFKAIRRLRERVASDFTGAVF
;
A
#
# COMPACT_ATOMS: atom_id res chain seq x y z
N MET A 1 -19.48 -33.85 -31.77
CA MET A 1 -19.99 -32.56 -31.25
C MET A 1 -19.15 -32.19 -30.05
N SER A 2 -18.10 -31.39 -30.27
CA SER A 2 -17.14 -30.96 -29.24
C SER A 2 -17.55 -29.56 -28.77
N THR A 3 -17.98 -29.44 -27.52
CA THR A 3 -18.33 -28.15 -26.90
C THR A 3 -17.05 -27.47 -26.42
N ASN A 4 -16.55 -26.55 -27.23
CA ASN A 4 -15.44 -25.67 -26.92
C ASN A 4 -15.89 -24.67 -25.84
N ARG A 5 -15.57 -24.93 -24.56
CA ARG A 5 -15.64 -23.89 -23.52
C ARG A 5 -14.39 -23.02 -23.66
N PRO A 6 -14.50 -21.68 -23.70
CA PRO A 6 -13.34 -20.82 -23.70
C PRO A 6 -12.54 -21.01 -22.40
N PRO A 7 -11.21 -20.80 -22.42
CA PRO A 7 -10.41 -20.81 -21.21
C PRO A 7 -10.93 -19.73 -20.25
N ILE A 8 -11.08 -20.09 -18.98
CA ILE A 8 -11.42 -19.15 -17.91
C ILE A 8 -10.20 -18.25 -17.74
N ASP A 9 -10.38 -16.97 -18.05
CA ASP A 9 -9.41 -15.92 -17.76
C ASP A 9 -9.17 -15.84 -16.24
N PRO A 10 -7.94 -16.02 -15.73
CA PRO A 10 -7.65 -15.90 -14.30
C PRO A 10 -7.83 -14.48 -13.75
N GLU A 11 -8.03 -13.45 -14.60
CA GLU A 11 -8.48 -12.11 -14.17
C GLU A 11 -9.99 -12.02 -13.90
N ALA A 12 -10.74 -13.13 -14.02
CA ALA A 12 -12.16 -13.20 -13.68
C ALA A 12 -12.42 -12.95 -12.17
N THR A 13 -12.52 -11.67 -11.85
CA THR A 13 -13.14 -11.05 -10.68
C THR A 13 -12.59 -11.53 -9.34
N SER A 14 -11.32 -11.24 -9.07
CA SER A 14 -10.81 -11.28 -7.69
C SER A 14 -11.69 -10.41 -6.78
N ARG A 15 -12.19 -10.98 -5.69
CA ARG A 15 -13.04 -10.31 -4.69
C ARG A 15 -12.34 -9.08 -4.05
N THR A 16 -11.03 -8.99 -4.18
CA THR A 16 -10.20 -7.87 -3.74
C THR A 16 -9.84 -6.88 -4.84
N ALA A 17 -10.12 -7.19 -6.11
CA ALA A 17 -9.70 -6.37 -7.25
C ALA A 17 -10.08 -4.89 -7.09
N ILE A 18 -11.27 -4.61 -6.56
CA ILE A 18 -11.72 -3.23 -6.34
C ILE A 18 -10.88 -2.43 -5.33
N PHE A 19 -10.24 -3.13 -4.39
CA PHE A 19 -9.40 -2.53 -3.34
C PHE A 19 -7.97 -2.27 -3.83
N THR A 20 -7.54 -2.94 -4.89
CA THR A 20 -6.17 -2.87 -5.42
C THR A 20 -6.08 -2.18 -6.78
N LYS A 21 -7.16 -2.16 -7.58
CA LYS A 21 -7.23 -1.49 -8.88
C LYS A 21 -7.29 0.02 -8.74
N ARG A 22 -6.72 0.74 -9.72
CA ARG A 22 -6.73 2.20 -9.77
C ARG A 22 -7.93 2.71 -10.54
N VAL A 23 -8.30 3.95 -10.28
CA VAL A 23 -9.37 4.64 -11.01
C VAL A 23 -9.05 4.70 -12.51
N ARG A 24 -7.80 4.98 -12.89
CA ARG A 24 -7.39 5.08 -14.30
C ARG A 24 -7.67 3.81 -15.12
N ASP A 25 -7.60 2.64 -14.50
CA ASP A 25 -7.84 1.35 -15.18
C ASP A 25 -9.32 1.12 -15.54
N HIS A 26 -10.21 1.94 -14.96
CA HIS A 26 -11.65 1.86 -15.12
C HIS A 26 -12.29 3.17 -15.62
N ALA A 27 -11.48 4.21 -15.79
CA ALA A 27 -11.92 5.49 -16.31
C ALA A 27 -12.00 5.46 -17.83
N ARG A 28 -12.96 6.17 -18.40
CA ARG A 28 -13.00 6.43 -19.84
C ARG A 28 -12.08 7.61 -20.16
N ALA A 29 -11.08 7.40 -21.00
CA ALA A 29 -9.99 8.35 -21.29
C ALA A 29 -10.41 9.62 -22.06
N ALA A 30 -11.63 9.69 -22.60
CA ALA A 30 -12.09 10.83 -23.40
C ALA A 30 -13.54 11.22 -23.03
N PRO A 31 -13.76 11.98 -21.94
CA PRO A 31 -15.08 12.53 -21.66
C PRO A 31 -15.45 13.56 -22.73
N VAL A 32 -16.76 13.72 -22.98
CA VAL A 32 -17.24 14.85 -23.77
C VAL A 32 -16.88 16.13 -23.02
N THR A 33 -16.27 17.09 -23.71
CA THR A 33 -15.87 18.38 -23.14
C THR A 33 -16.58 19.55 -23.84
N ALA A 34 -16.77 20.64 -23.10
CA ALA A 34 -17.30 21.91 -23.59
C ALA A 34 -16.71 23.07 -22.78
N THR A 35 -16.94 24.30 -23.24
CA THR A 35 -16.48 25.55 -22.61
C THR A 35 -17.60 26.22 -21.82
N LEU A 36 -17.24 27.15 -20.94
CA LEU A 36 -18.18 27.97 -20.15
C LEU A 36 -19.17 28.80 -20.99
N SER A 37 -18.85 29.05 -22.25
CA SER A 37 -19.64 29.85 -23.19
C SER A 37 -20.54 29.02 -24.11
N ASP A 38 -20.28 27.71 -24.24
CA ASP A 38 -21.06 26.86 -25.15
C ASP A 38 -22.53 26.81 -24.74
N SER A 39 -23.42 26.76 -25.73
CA SER A 39 -24.85 26.65 -25.49
C SER A 39 -25.21 25.25 -25.02
N CYS A 40 -26.21 25.14 -24.15
CA CYS A 40 -26.67 23.84 -23.66
C CYS A 40 -27.12 22.92 -24.80
N GLY A 41 -27.73 23.47 -25.85
CA GLY A 41 -28.08 22.71 -27.05
C GLY A 41 -26.87 22.10 -27.76
N ALA A 42 -25.75 22.83 -27.86
CA ALA A 42 -24.52 22.31 -28.43
C ALA A 42 -23.89 21.20 -27.56
N VAL A 43 -23.91 21.38 -26.23
CA VAL A 43 -23.43 20.35 -25.28
C VAL A 43 -24.27 19.08 -25.39
N VAL A 44 -25.61 19.20 -25.41
CA VAL A 44 -26.54 18.07 -25.59
C VAL A 44 -26.28 17.35 -26.92
N ALA A 45 -26.14 18.07 -28.03
CA ALA A 45 -25.86 17.48 -29.32
C ALA A 45 -24.52 16.71 -29.32
N SER A 46 -23.49 17.24 -28.66
CA SER A 46 -22.20 16.56 -28.49
C SER A 46 -22.32 15.30 -27.64
N MET A 47 -23.05 15.37 -26.53
CA MET A 47 -23.35 14.21 -25.66
C MET A 47 -24.08 13.11 -26.44
N THR A 48 -25.12 13.45 -27.20
CA THR A 48 -25.85 12.49 -28.05
C THR A 48 -24.95 11.86 -29.11
N LYS A 49 -24.13 12.67 -29.80
CA LYS A 49 -23.21 12.18 -30.85
C LYS A 49 -22.23 11.14 -30.33
N HIS A 50 -21.74 11.30 -29.10
CA HIS A 50 -20.75 10.42 -28.49
C HIS A 50 -21.35 9.37 -27.55
N GLY A 51 -22.68 9.30 -27.42
CA GLY A 51 -23.37 8.39 -26.50
C GLY A 51 -22.99 8.61 -25.03
N ALA A 52 -22.70 9.86 -24.65
CA ALA A 52 -22.28 10.23 -23.30
C ALA A 52 -23.44 10.81 -22.48
N SER A 53 -23.55 10.41 -21.21
CA SER A 53 -24.58 10.90 -20.28
C SER A 53 -24.12 12.09 -19.42
N ALA A 54 -22.87 12.54 -19.60
CA ALA A 54 -22.32 13.75 -18.99
C ALA A 54 -21.23 14.39 -19.86
N ALA A 55 -21.02 15.70 -19.67
CA ALA A 55 -19.96 16.48 -20.27
C ALA A 55 -19.21 17.29 -19.21
N LEU A 56 -17.88 17.39 -19.34
CA LEU A 56 -17.05 18.27 -18.52
C LEU A 56 -17.01 19.67 -19.11
N ILE A 57 -17.21 20.68 -18.27
CA ILE A 57 -17.06 22.07 -18.66
C ILE A 57 -15.68 22.54 -18.24
N LEU A 58 -14.89 23.00 -19.20
CA LEU A 58 -13.50 23.40 -18.99
C LEU A 58 -13.34 24.93 -19.07
N THR A 59 -12.33 25.45 -18.36
CA THR A 59 -11.84 26.82 -18.54
C THR A 59 -11.01 26.92 -19.83
N ALA A 60 -10.65 28.15 -20.22
CA ALA A 60 -9.77 28.37 -21.39
C ALA A 60 -8.38 27.73 -21.20
N GLU A 61 -7.94 27.57 -19.94
CA GLU A 61 -6.68 26.94 -19.54
C GLU A 61 -6.79 25.41 -19.42
N GLY A 62 -7.92 24.80 -19.80
CA GLY A 62 -8.13 23.35 -19.79
C GLY A 62 -8.41 22.75 -18.40
N ARG A 63 -8.67 23.59 -17.38
CA ARG A 63 -9.05 23.12 -16.04
C ARG A 63 -10.54 22.82 -15.95
N ILE A 64 -10.92 21.90 -15.07
CA ILE A 64 -12.33 21.56 -14.89
C ILE A 64 -13.06 22.69 -14.13
N ALA A 65 -14.01 23.33 -14.81
CA ALA A 65 -14.84 24.39 -14.25
C ALA A 65 -16.19 23.87 -13.71
N GLY A 66 -16.69 22.75 -14.26
CA GLY A 66 -17.93 22.13 -13.81
C GLY A 66 -18.28 20.86 -14.61
N ILE A 67 -19.44 20.29 -14.31
CA ILE A 67 -20.00 19.13 -15.04
C ILE A 67 -21.46 19.40 -15.41
N LEU A 68 -21.88 18.90 -16.58
CA LEU A 68 -23.26 18.89 -17.00
C LEU A 68 -23.72 17.46 -17.28
N THR A 69 -24.80 17.02 -16.63
CA THR A 69 -25.37 15.68 -16.80
C THR A 69 -26.75 15.73 -17.48
N GLU A 70 -27.22 14.60 -18.01
CA GLU A 70 -28.61 14.46 -18.49
C GLU A 70 -29.63 14.90 -17.43
N GLN A 71 -29.36 14.62 -16.15
CA GLN A 71 -30.22 15.02 -15.05
C GLN A 71 -30.24 16.53 -14.83
N ASP A 72 -29.11 17.22 -15.02
CA ASP A 72 -29.06 18.69 -14.96
C ASP A 72 -29.83 19.30 -16.12
N ILE A 73 -29.72 18.73 -17.32
CA ILE A 73 -30.48 19.14 -18.50
C ILE A 73 -31.98 18.99 -18.25
N VAL A 74 -32.44 17.83 -17.80
CA VAL A 74 -33.87 17.59 -17.52
C VAL A 74 -34.38 18.48 -16.39
N ARG A 75 -33.61 18.67 -15.30
CA ARG A 75 -34.08 19.43 -14.13
C ARG A 75 -34.00 20.94 -14.32
N ARG A 76 -32.96 21.44 -14.99
CA ARG A 76 -32.62 22.88 -15.04
C ARG A 76 -32.87 23.49 -16.42
N LEU A 77 -32.72 22.73 -17.50
CA LEU A 77 -32.97 23.26 -18.85
C LEU A 77 -34.43 23.04 -19.27
N ALA A 78 -34.95 21.82 -19.17
CA ALA A 78 -36.28 21.48 -19.69
C ALA A 78 -37.44 22.25 -19.03
N PHE A 79 -37.25 22.77 -17.81
CA PHE A 79 -38.27 23.54 -17.08
C PHE A 79 -37.95 25.04 -16.92
N GLN A 80 -36.72 25.49 -17.20
CA GLN A 80 -36.28 26.86 -16.82
C GLN A 80 -35.39 27.57 -17.84
N GLY A 81 -35.05 26.98 -19.01
CA GLY A 81 -34.12 27.61 -19.95
C GLY A 81 -34.33 27.24 -21.42
N ALA A 82 -33.84 28.11 -22.31
CA ALA A 82 -33.81 27.87 -23.75
C ALA A 82 -32.50 27.18 -24.18
N PRO A 83 -32.44 26.45 -25.30
CA PRO A 83 -31.24 25.75 -25.78
C PRO A 83 -29.99 26.63 -25.90
N GLU A 84 -30.16 27.93 -26.11
CA GLU A 84 -29.14 28.97 -26.24
C GLU A 84 -28.50 29.36 -24.89
N THR A 85 -29.06 28.88 -23.78
CA THR A 85 -28.52 29.14 -22.44
C THR A 85 -27.06 28.69 -22.35
N PRO A 86 -26.13 29.51 -21.86
CA PRO A 86 -24.73 29.10 -21.70
C PRO A 86 -24.57 28.01 -20.63
N ALA A 87 -23.70 27.03 -20.87
CA ALA A 87 -23.44 25.90 -20.00
C ALA A 87 -23.10 26.31 -18.56
N ARG A 88 -22.35 27.42 -18.38
CA ARG A 88 -21.99 27.95 -17.05
C ARG A 88 -23.19 28.26 -16.14
N LYS A 89 -24.38 28.52 -16.70
CA LYS A 89 -25.57 28.86 -15.90
C LYS A 89 -26.25 27.63 -15.29
N ILE A 90 -26.06 26.45 -15.87
CA ILE A 90 -26.76 25.23 -15.46
C ILE A 90 -25.83 24.10 -15.03
N MET A 91 -24.52 24.20 -15.26
CA MET A 91 -23.53 23.23 -14.79
C MET A 91 -23.53 23.12 -13.27
N THR A 92 -23.03 21.99 -12.75
CA THR A 92 -22.76 21.80 -11.33
C THR A 92 -21.30 22.15 -11.03
N ALA A 93 -21.11 23.07 -10.08
CA ALA A 93 -19.81 23.53 -9.59
C ALA A 93 -19.88 23.89 -8.09
N PRO A 94 -18.82 23.66 -7.29
CA PRO A 94 -17.58 22.98 -7.67
C PRO A 94 -17.82 21.49 -7.95
N VAL A 95 -17.08 20.91 -8.89
CA VAL A 95 -17.21 19.50 -9.24
C VAL A 95 -16.33 18.64 -8.32
N MET A 96 -16.88 17.54 -7.83
CA MET A 96 -16.10 16.55 -7.09
C MET A 96 -15.30 15.71 -8.06
N THR A 97 -13.98 15.73 -7.93
CA THR A 97 -13.03 14.96 -8.76
C THR A 97 -12.33 13.88 -7.94
N ILE A 98 -11.65 12.96 -8.62
CA ILE A 98 -10.79 11.95 -8.01
C ILE A 98 -9.50 11.78 -8.81
N SER A 99 -8.37 11.46 -8.16
CA SER A 99 -7.12 11.21 -8.88
C SER A 99 -7.20 9.89 -9.65
N GLY A 100 -6.61 9.84 -10.84
CA GLY A 100 -6.43 8.57 -11.57
C GLY A 100 -5.57 7.56 -10.80
N ASP A 101 -4.75 8.04 -9.86
CA ASP A 101 -3.95 7.22 -8.95
C ASP A 101 -4.70 6.81 -7.67
N ASP A 102 -5.93 7.24 -7.45
CA ASP A 102 -6.74 6.72 -6.34
C ASP A 102 -7.22 5.29 -6.62
N TYR A 103 -7.57 4.55 -5.57
CA TYR A 103 -8.13 3.21 -5.72
C TYR A 103 -9.61 3.25 -6.14
N LEU A 104 -10.04 2.25 -6.91
CA LEU A 104 -11.40 2.16 -7.44
C LEU A 104 -12.45 2.15 -6.33
N TYR A 105 -12.21 1.46 -5.21
CA TYR A 105 -13.13 1.45 -4.09
C TYR A 105 -13.36 2.84 -3.46
N HIS A 106 -12.36 3.72 -3.43
CA HIS A 106 -12.53 5.10 -2.97
C HIS A 106 -13.47 5.88 -3.87
N ALA A 107 -13.33 5.68 -5.18
CA ALA A 107 -14.20 6.28 -6.15
C ALA A 107 -15.65 5.82 -5.94
N ILE A 108 -15.86 4.51 -5.82
CA ILE A 108 -17.19 3.92 -5.60
C ILE A 108 -17.78 4.41 -4.27
N ALA A 109 -16.99 4.40 -3.19
CA ALA A 109 -17.35 4.96 -1.90
C ALA A 109 -17.85 6.40 -2.00
N ARG A 110 -17.04 7.28 -2.62
CA ARG A 110 -17.35 8.70 -2.75
C ARG A 110 -18.56 8.94 -3.65
N MET A 111 -18.64 8.24 -4.79
CA MET A 111 -19.78 8.30 -5.69
C MET A 111 -21.07 7.89 -4.99
N ARG A 112 -21.07 6.80 -4.21
CA ARG A 112 -22.25 6.36 -3.46
C ARG A 112 -22.63 7.33 -2.34
N ARG A 113 -21.66 7.78 -1.54
CA ARG A 113 -21.86 8.76 -0.45
C ARG A 113 -22.53 10.04 -0.92
N HIS A 114 -22.17 10.52 -2.11
CA HIS A 114 -22.68 11.77 -2.68
C HIS A 114 -23.75 11.57 -3.76
N GLY A 115 -24.22 10.33 -4.00
CA GLY A 115 -25.23 10.04 -5.02
C GLY A 115 -24.80 10.37 -6.46
N LEU A 116 -23.50 10.29 -6.75
CA LEU A 116 -22.91 10.62 -8.04
C LEU A 116 -22.91 9.43 -8.99
N ARG A 117 -23.27 9.67 -10.25
CA ARG A 117 -23.17 8.68 -11.34
C ARG A 117 -21.91 8.83 -12.18
N HIS A 118 -21.36 10.04 -12.21
CA HIS A 118 -20.17 10.42 -12.96
C HIS A 118 -19.20 11.14 -12.02
N MET A 119 -17.93 10.79 -12.11
CA MET A 119 -16.85 11.44 -11.36
C MET A 119 -15.70 11.73 -12.31
N PRO A 120 -15.35 13.01 -12.56
CA PRO A 120 -14.18 13.35 -13.34
C PRO A 120 -12.91 12.84 -12.67
N VAL A 121 -12.02 12.27 -13.48
CA VAL A 121 -10.71 11.76 -13.08
C VAL A 121 -9.68 12.80 -13.46
N ILE A 122 -8.79 13.13 -12.53
CA ILE A 122 -7.75 14.14 -12.72
C ILE A 122 -6.34 13.56 -12.62
N ASP A 123 -5.41 14.15 -13.37
CA ASP A 123 -3.98 13.88 -13.26
C ASP A 123 -3.35 14.62 -12.06
N GLY A 124 -2.05 14.41 -11.83
CA GLY A 124 -1.30 15.07 -10.76
C GLY A 124 -1.22 16.60 -10.88
N GLU A 125 -1.54 17.18 -12.05
CA GLU A 125 -1.59 18.62 -12.30
C GLU A 125 -3.04 19.18 -12.19
N GLY A 126 -4.01 18.34 -11.85
CA GLY A 126 -5.42 18.72 -11.72
C GLY A 126 -6.17 18.86 -13.05
N ARG A 127 -5.61 18.38 -14.16
CA ARG A 127 -6.26 18.37 -15.48
C ARG A 127 -7.12 17.12 -15.64
N ALA A 128 -8.13 17.18 -16.49
CA ALA A 128 -9.01 16.04 -16.76
C ALA A 128 -8.24 14.93 -17.50
N GLU A 129 -8.10 13.77 -16.85
CA GLU A 129 -7.54 12.53 -17.42
C GLU A 129 -8.66 11.61 -17.95
N GLY A 130 -9.87 11.70 -17.37
CA GLY A 130 -10.97 10.84 -17.78
C GLY A 130 -12.28 11.09 -17.02
N MET A 131 -13.22 10.17 -17.17
CA MET A 131 -14.47 10.12 -16.39
C MET A 131 -14.77 8.70 -15.94
N LEU A 132 -15.01 8.54 -14.65
CA LEU A 132 -15.46 7.29 -14.06
C LEU A 132 -16.99 7.26 -13.98
N ASN A 133 -17.59 6.17 -14.45
CA ASN A 133 -19.02 5.90 -14.31
C ASN A 133 -19.25 4.90 -13.18
N LEU A 134 -20.26 5.16 -12.34
CA LEU A 134 -20.54 4.30 -11.20
C LEU A 134 -20.90 2.87 -11.66
N ALA A 135 -21.66 2.72 -12.74
CA ALA A 135 -22.03 1.40 -13.26
C ALA A 135 -20.80 0.59 -13.73
N ASP A 136 -19.87 1.24 -14.44
CA ASP A 136 -18.64 0.61 -14.91
C ASP A 136 -17.74 0.22 -13.71
N ALA A 137 -17.67 1.08 -12.69
CA ALA A 137 -16.94 0.82 -11.46
C ALA A 137 -17.57 -0.32 -10.62
N LEU A 138 -18.90 -0.33 -10.50
CA LEU A 138 -19.67 -1.38 -9.81
C LEU A 138 -19.64 -2.72 -10.53
N GLY A 139 -19.46 -2.75 -11.86
CA GLY A 139 -19.29 -3.97 -12.63
C GLY A 139 -18.10 -4.82 -12.15
N ALA A 140 -17.14 -4.20 -11.47
CA ALA A 140 -16.00 -4.88 -10.85
C ALA A 140 -16.25 -5.37 -9.40
N ALA A 141 -17.41 -5.06 -8.80
CA ALA A 141 -17.70 -5.28 -7.38
C ALA A 141 -18.76 -6.37 -7.15
N THR A 142 -18.58 -7.18 -6.10
CA THR A 142 -19.64 -8.08 -5.61
C THR A 142 -20.51 -7.39 -4.54
N ALA A 143 -21.72 -7.91 -4.28
CA ALA A 143 -22.61 -7.36 -3.25
C ALA A 143 -21.97 -7.33 -1.84
N GLY A 144 -21.23 -8.37 -1.46
CA GLY A 144 -20.50 -8.40 -0.18
C GLY A 144 -19.39 -7.35 -0.12
N THR A 145 -18.65 -7.19 -1.22
CA THR A 145 -17.63 -6.15 -1.35
C THR A 145 -18.21 -4.74 -1.20
N LEU A 146 -19.40 -4.48 -1.74
CA LEU A 146 -20.06 -3.18 -1.65
C LEU A 146 -20.40 -2.77 -0.21
N ILE A 147 -20.82 -3.72 0.63
CA ILE A 147 -21.07 -3.46 2.07
C ILE A 147 -19.77 -3.00 2.75
N GLN A 148 -18.65 -3.62 2.40
CA GLN A 148 -17.35 -3.28 2.96
C GLN A 148 -16.86 -1.90 2.48
N ILE A 149 -17.05 -1.58 1.20
CA ILE A 149 -16.77 -0.24 0.67
C ILE A 149 -17.59 0.83 1.40
N ASP A 150 -18.89 0.57 1.62
CA ASP A 150 -19.74 1.49 2.34
C ASP A 150 -19.19 1.74 3.74
N ARG A 151 -18.75 0.71 4.47
CA ARG A 151 -18.10 0.86 5.79
C ARG A 151 -16.82 1.71 5.74
N LEU A 152 -15.96 1.48 4.74
CA LEU A 152 -14.71 2.25 4.54
C LEU A 152 -14.94 3.71 4.13
N SER A 153 -16.13 4.02 3.62
CA SER A 153 -16.51 5.34 3.10
C SER A 153 -17.12 6.29 4.13
N GLN A 154 -17.53 5.78 5.29
CA GLN A 154 -18.22 6.56 6.32
C GLN A 154 -17.24 7.42 7.12
N ASP A 155 -17.76 8.54 7.64
CA ASP A 155 -17.23 9.42 8.69
C ASP A 155 -15.70 9.69 8.70
N GLU A 156 -15.32 10.93 8.37
CA GLU A 156 -13.93 11.41 8.38
C GLU A 156 -13.46 11.87 9.79
N SER A 157 -14.28 11.66 10.81
CA SER A 157 -13.87 11.83 12.21
C SER A 157 -12.92 10.71 12.64
N LEU A 158 -12.18 10.95 13.73
CA LEU A 158 -11.36 9.89 14.35
C LEU A 158 -12.20 8.68 14.79
N ALA A 159 -13.46 8.90 15.19
CA ALA A 159 -14.37 7.80 15.54
C ALA A 159 -14.72 6.95 14.31
N GLY A 160 -14.97 7.60 13.17
CA GLY A 160 -15.18 6.93 11.88
C GLY A 160 -13.97 6.13 11.43
N LEU A 161 -12.77 6.72 11.49
CA LEU A 161 -11.52 6.02 11.16
C LEU A 161 -11.24 4.84 12.08
N ARG A 162 -11.54 4.96 13.38
CA ARG A 162 -11.47 3.86 14.34
C ARG A 162 -12.45 2.74 14.00
N ALA A 163 -13.67 3.08 13.56
CA ALA A 163 -14.64 2.10 13.11
C ALA A 163 -14.16 1.38 11.83
N VAL A 164 -13.54 2.10 10.89
CA VAL A 164 -12.88 1.54 9.71
C VAL A 164 -11.78 0.55 10.11
N LYS A 165 -10.89 0.96 11.03
CA LYS A 165 -9.81 0.10 11.54
C LYS A 165 -10.35 -1.15 12.23
N ALA A 166 -11.44 -1.05 13.00
CA ALA A 166 -12.08 -2.20 13.62
C ALA A 166 -12.74 -3.13 12.57
N ALA A 167 -13.41 -2.55 11.56
CA ALA A 167 -14.09 -3.30 10.51
C ALA A 167 -13.13 -4.06 9.58
N GLN A 168 -11.86 -3.63 9.47
CA GLN A 168 -10.86 -4.29 8.64
C GLN A 168 -10.70 -5.79 8.98
N VAL A 169 -10.93 -6.18 10.25
CA VAL A 169 -10.75 -7.57 10.68
C VAL A 169 -11.89 -8.44 10.17
N ALA A 170 -13.12 -7.92 10.24
CA ALA A 170 -14.28 -8.57 9.62
C ALA A 170 -14.11 -8.66 8.10
N LEU A 171 -13.57 -7.61 7.45
CA LEU A 171 -13.22 -7.66 6.03
C LEU A 171 -12.20 -8.77 5.72
N ALA A 172 -11.13 -8.88 6.51
CA ALA A 172 -10.13 -9.93 6.31
C ALA A 172 -10.73 -11.33 6.51
N ASP A 173 -11.57 -11.52 7.52
CA ASP A 173 -12.27 -12.77 7.77
C ASP A 173 -13.24 -13.16 6.64
N ASP A 174 -14.05 -12.22 6.18
CA ASP A 174 -14.96 -12.43 5.05
C ASP A 174 -14.19 -12.83 3.78
N LEU A 175 -13.12 -12.09 3.45
CA LEU A 175 -12.27 -12.41 2.29
C LEU A 175 -11.57 -13.77 2.44
N PHE A 176 -11.15 -14.12 3.64
CA PHE A 176 -10.51 -15.40 3.92
C PHE A 176 -11.50 -16.57 3.79
N ALA A 177 -12.72 -16.43 4.34
CA ALA A 177 -13.81 -17.40 4.19
C ALA A 177 -14.21 -17.57 2.71
N ASP A 178 -14.02 -16.50 1.93
CA ASP A 178 -14.24 -16.45 0.50
C ASP A 178 -13.09 -17.02 -0.35
N ASN A 179 -12.08 -17.65 0.28
CA ASN A 179 -10.90 -18.26 -0.34
C ASN A 179 -10.04 -17.28 -1.16
N VAL A 180 -10.04 -16.00 -0.79
CA VAL A 180 -9.07 -15.04 -1.33
C VAL A 180 -7.67 -15.40 -0.79
N ALA A 181 -6.65 -15.33 -1.65
CA ALA A 181 -5.28 -15.60 -1.26
C ALA A 181 -4.82 -14.61 -0.18
N ALA A 182 -4.18 -15.12 0.87
CA ALA A 182 -3.77 -14.31 2.03
C ALA A 182 -2.87 -13.10 1.69
N PRO A 183 -1.91 -13.18 0.73
CA PRO A 183 -1.16 -12.00 0.28
C PRO A 183 -2.04 -10.89 -0.31
N ASP A 184 -3.13 -11.24 -1.00
CA ASP A 184 -4.06 -10.26 -1.55
C ASP A 184 -4.87 -9.60 -0.44
N ILE A 185 -5.22 -10.35 0.61
CA ILE A 185 -5.83 -9.80 1.83
C ILE A 185 -4.85 -8.85 2.54
N GLN A 186 -3.55 -9.19 2.63
CA GLN A 186 -2.54 -8.27 3.19
C GLN A 186 -2.43 -6.97 2.40
N ALA A 187 -2.50 -7.04 1.06
CA ALA A 187 -2.51 -5.85 0.22
C ALA A 187 -3.71 -4.96 0.55
N VAL A 188 -4.92 -5.54 0.68
CA VAL A 188 -6.12 -4.81 1.10
C VAL A 188 -5.95 -4.18 2.48
N LEU A 189 -5.49 -4.94 3.48
CA LEU A 189 -5.24 -4.43 4.83
C LEU A 189 -4.24 -3.28 4.81
N THR A 190 -3.16 -3.42 4.03
CA THR A 190 -2.16 -2.36 3.88
C THR A 190 -2.75 -1.12 3.23
N HIS A 191 -3.62 -1.27 2.21
CA HIS A 191 -4.29 -0.14 1.58
C HIS A 191 -5.24 0.57 2.54
N VAL A 192 -6.03 -0.16 3.32
CA VAL A 192 -6.89 0.42 4.37
C VAL A 192 -6.05 1.19 5.38
N ASN A 193 -4.94 0.61 5.85
CA ASN A 193 -4.03 1.29 6.78
C ASN A 193 -3.43 2.56 6.17
N ASN A 194 -2.90 2.48 4.94
CA ASN A 194 -2.27 3.61 4.27
C ASN A 194 -3.29 4.72 3.93
N ASP A 195 -4.55 4.37 3.68
CA ASP A 195 -5.62 5.35 3.53
C ASP A 195 -5.95 6.05 4.86
N ILE A 196 -5.93 5.34 6.00
CA ILE A 196 -6.04 5.96 7.32
C ILE A 196 -4.91 6.97 7.53
N TYR A 197 -3.65 6.62 7.20
CA TYR A 197 -2.52 7.56 7.23
C TYR A 197 -2.81 8.82 6.41
N ARG A 198 -3.23 8.64 5.15
CA ARG A 198 -3.53 9.74 4.24
C ARG A 198 -4.63 10.64 4.79
N ARG A 199 -5.75 10.08 5.24
CA ARG A 199 -6.89 10.85 5.79
C ARG A 199 -6.52 11.60 7.07
N ILE A 200 -5.76 10.99 7.98
CA ILE A 200 -5.28 11.66 9.19
C ILE A 200 -4.33 12.79 8.82
N ALA A 201 -3.35 12.55 7.94
CA ALA A 201 -2.42 13.58 7.49
C ALA A 201 -3.17 14.77 6.87
N THR A 202 -4.08 14.54 5.92
CA THR A 202 -4.91 15.59 5.31
C THR A 202 -5.69 16.37 6.37
N ARG A 203 -6.39 15.67 7.28
CA ARG A 203 -7.16 16.29 8.34
C ARG A 203 -6.30 17.19 9.24
N ARG A 204 -5.11 16.72 9.65
CA ARG A 204 -4.21 17.50 10.51
C ARG A 204 -3.63 18.72 9.78
N ILE A 205 -3.30 18.59 8.49
CA ILE A 205 -2.86 19.70 7.66
C ILE A 205 -3.96 20.76 7.54
N ASP A 206 -5.20 20.36 7.25
CA ASP A 206 -6.34 21.27 7.13
C ASP A 206 -6.61 22.02 8.45
N GLU A 207 -6.54 21.30 9.57
CA GLU A 207 -6.70 21.90 10.90
C GLU A 207 -5.57 22.89 11.21
N MET A 208 -4.30 22.49 11.06
CA MET A 208 -3.16 23.38 11.27
C MET A 208 -3.19 24.60 10.33
N SER A 209 -3.69 24.44 9.11
CA SER A 209 -3.88 25.52 8.14
C SER A 209 -4.90 26.56 8.60
N SER A 210 -5.90 26.15 9.39
CA SER A 210 -6.88 27.05 10.00
C SER A 210 -6.42 27.67 11.32
N GLU A 211 -5.34 27.14 11.91
CA GLU A 211 -4.69 27.65 13.12
C GLU A 211 -3.59 28.67 12.79
N SER A 212 -2.86 29.13 13.80
CA SER A 212 -1.70 30.02 13.64
C SER A 212 -0.51 29.39 12.90
N TRP A 213 -0.53 28.08 12.65
CA TRP A 213 0.54 27.38 11.93
C TRP A 213 0.51 27.67 10.42
N GLY A 214 -0.68 27.85 9.84
CA GLY A 214 -0.84 28.04 8.40
C GLY A 214 -0.63 26.75 7.58
N PRO A 215 -0.61 26.85 6.24
CA PRO A 215 -0.37 25.70 5.37
C PRO A 215 1.06 25.16 5.52
N PRO A 216 1.34 23.94 5.01
CA PRO A 216 2.70 23.41 4.99
C PRO A 216 3.68 24.40 4.37
N PRO A 217 4.80 24.74 5.04
CA PRO A 217 5.70 25.80 4.59
C PRO A 217 6.59 25.38 3.40
N VAL A 218 6.70 24.08 3.12
CA VAL A 218 7.32 23.49 1.93
C VAL A 218 6.53 22.25 1.51
N ASP A 219 6.71 21.82 0.26
CA ASP A 219 6.19 20.54 -0.20
C ASP A 219 6.84 19.39 0.59
N PHE A 220 6.05 18.34 0.81
CA PHE A 220 6.51 17.17 1.55
C PHE A 220 5.70 15.94 1.20
N CYS A 221 6.26 14.77 1.48
CA CYS A 221 5.62 13.48 1.33
C CYS A 221 5.60 12.74 2.67
N VAL A 222 4.43 12.20 3.03
CA VAL A 222 4.31 11.20 4.09
C VAL A 222 4.64 9.84 3.51
N ILE A 223 5.56 9.13 4.14
CA ILE A 223 5.93 7.77 3.79
C ILE A 223 5.59 6.79 4.91
N VAL A 224 5.24 5.57 4.53
CA VAL A 224 5.20 4.40 5.40
C VAL A 224 6.34 3.46 5.04
N MET A 225 6.85 2.72 6.02
CA MET A 225 8.02 1.83 5.87
C MET A 225 7.67 0.39 6.28
N GLY A 226 8.64 -0.51 6.17
CA GLY A 226 8.46 -1.90 6.56
C GLY A 226 7.29 -2.58 5.84
N SER A 227 6.48 -3.35 6.58
CA SER A 227 5.35 -4.08 5.99
C SER A 227 4.29 -3.16 5.35
N GLY A 228 4.11 -1.94 5.87
CA GLY A 228 3.20 -0.95 5.28
C GLY A 228 3.67 -0.46 3.91
N GLY A 229 4.99 -0.34 3.72
CA GLY A 229 5.56 0.06 2.44
C GLY A 229 5.73 -1.09 1.43
N ARG A 230 5.80 -2.34 1.90
CA ARG A 230 5.76 -3.54 1.04
C ARG A 230 4.36 -3.95 0.56
N GLY A 231 3.29 -3.49 1.20
CA GLY A 231 1.95 -4.01 0.92
C GLY A 231 1.63 -5.31 1.68
N GLU A 232 2.34 -5.59 2.77
CA GLU A 232 2.35 -6.90 3.45
C GLU A 232 1.91 -6.80 4.92
N SER A 233 1.01 -5.85 5.22
CA SER A 233 0.49 -5.63 6.57
C SER A 233 -0.43 -6.77 7.00
N PHE A 234 -0.28 -7.19 8.25
CA PHE A 234 -1.23 -8.05 8.96
C PHE A 234 -2.32 -7.21 9.66
N LEU A 235 -3.14 -7.82 10.53
CA LEU A 235 -4.29 -7.13 11.14
C LEU A 235 -3.89 -5.93 12.02
N TYR A 236 -2.79 -6.06 12.75
CA TYR A 236 -2.33 -5.08 13.75
C TYR A 236 -0.87 -4.67 13.52
N PRO A 237 -0.57 -3.94 12.42
CA PRO A 237 0.75 -3.35 12.24
C PRO A 237 0.91 -2.18 13.22
N ASP A 238 2.15 -1.94 13.67
CA ASP A 238 2.56 -0.70 14.30
C ASP A 238 2.79 0.41 13.26
N GLN A 239 3.02 1.63 13.74
CA GLN A 239 3.25 2.77 12.86
C GLN A 239 4.72 2.99 12.51
N ASP A 240 5.12 2.50 11.33
CA ASP A 240 6.41 2.80 10.73
C ASP A 240 6.23 3.91 9.68
N ASN A 241 6.50 5.17 10.05
CA ASN A 241 6.27 6.34 9.19
C ASN A 241 7.37 7.39 9.25
N GLY A 242 7.39 8.26 8.24
CA GLY A 242 8.37 9.34 8.10
C GLY A 242 7.91 10.43 7.13
N PHE A 243 8.67 11.53 7.08
CA PHE A 243 8.48 12.61 6.11
C PHE A 243 9.72 12.78 5.22
N ILE A 244 9.47 13.02 3.93
CA ILE A 244 10.45 13.55 2.98
C ILE A 244 10.03 14.98 2.66
N LEU A 245 10.82 15.95 3.09
CA LEU A 245 10.55 17.37 2.87
C LEU A 245 11.31 17.85 1.63
N ASP A 246 10.80 18.89 0.96
CA ASP A 246 11.64 19.66 0.04
C ASP A 246 12.80 20.33 0.78
N ASP A 247 13.87 20.63 0.05
CA ASP A 247 14.99 21.38 0.61
C ASP A 247 14.58 22.83 0.88
N TYR A 248 15.09 23.38 1.98
CA TYR A 248 14.85 24.75 2.41
C TYR A 248 16.12 25.36 3.03
N PRO A 249 16.24 26.70 3.09
CA PRO A 249 17.41 27.35 3.69
C PRO A 249 17.55 27.03 5.18
N ASP A 250 18.78 26.78 5.65
CA ASP A 250 19.07 26.50 7.07
C ASP A 250 18.55 27.61 8.01
N SER A 251 18.50 28.87 7.55
CA SER A 251 17.96 29.99 8.31
C SER A 251 16.48 29.85 8.66
N GLU A 252 15.72 29.05 7.90
CA GLU A 252 14.29 28.77 8.17
C GLU A 252 14.06 27.46 8.91
N HIS A 253 15.11 26.70 9.23
CA HIS A 253 15.00 25.36 9.80
C HIS A 253 14.12 25.32 11.05
N THR A 254 14.34 26.19 12.03
CA THR A 254 13.53 26.21 13.27
C THR A 254 12.03 26.36 12.99
N LYS A 255 11.65 27.19 12.01
CA LYS A 255 10.26 27.45 11.66
C LYS A 255 9.67 26.26 10.89
N ILE A 256 10.35 25.81 9.85
CA ILE A 256 9.88 24.76 8.95
C ILE A 256 9.85 23.42 9.68
N ASP A 257 10.95 23.06 10.35
CA ASP A 257 11.04 21.85 11.15
C ASP A 257 10.03 21.87 12.30
N GLY A 258 9.85 23.02 12.96
CA GLY A 258 8.82 23.21 14.00
C GLY A 258 7.41 22.87 13.54
N TYR A 259 7.01 23.29 12.33
CA TYR A 259 5.74 22.89 11.73
C TYR A 259 5.62 21.37 11.59
N PHE A 260 6.66 20.72 11.05
CA PHE A 260 6.63 19.28 10.80
C PHE A 260 6.79 18.44 12.08
N ILE A 261 7.38 18.97 13.15
CA ILE A 261 7.33 18.35 14.50
C ILE A 261 5.88 18.27 14.95
N GLU A 262 5.16 19.39 14.90
CA GLU A 262 3.77 19.46 15.35
C GLU A 262 2.87 18.55 14.51
N LEU A 263 3.01 18.57 13.19
CA LEU A 263 2.28 17.68 12.30
C LEU A 263 2.57 16.20 12.62
N ALA A 264 3.84 15.84 12.82
CA ALA A 264 4.23 14.48 13.16
C ALA A 264 3.62 14.02 14.50
N MET A 265 3.64 14.89 15.51
CA MET A 265 3.06 14.60 16.82
C MET A 265 1.56 14.35 16.75
N ARG A 266 0.80 15.27 16.14
CA ARG A 266 -0.66 15.14 16.02
C ARG A 266 -1.05 13.92 15.17
N MET A 267 -0.37 13.70 14.04
CA MET A 267 -0.62 12.54 13.18
C MET A 267 -0.36 11.22 13.91
N THR A 268 0.78 11.12 14.62
CA THR A 268 1.18 9.91 15.36
C THR A 268 0.19 9.58 16.48
N GLN A 269 -0.30 10.59 17.19
CA GLN A 269 -1.31 10.45 18.24
C GLN A 269 -2.67 10.00 17.68
N ASP A 270 -3.12 10.60 16.58
CA ASP A 270 -4.37 10.23 15.93
C ASP A 270 -4.32 8.79 15.38
N LEU A 271 -3.18 8.37 14.81
CA LEU A 271 -2.96 7.00 14.35
C LEU A 271 -3.09 5.98 15.49
N ASP A 272 -2.47 6.27 16.64
CA ASP A 272 -2.56 5.44 17.84
C ASP A 272 -4.02 5.37 18.34
N ALA A 273 -4.71 6.51 18.41
CA ALA A 273 -6.11 6.59 18.84
C ALA A 273 -7.08 5.82 17.92
N VAL A 274 -6.78 5.73 16.63
CA VAL A 274 -7.53 4.96 15.64
C VAL A 274 -7.23 3.45 15.71
N GLY A 275 -6.10 3.05 16.31
CA GLY A 275 -5.70 1.66 16.51
C GLY A 275 -4.52 1.19 15.66
N ILE A 276 -3.66 2.11 15.21
CA ILE A 276 -2.34 1.82 14.63
C ILE A 276 -1.29 2.22 15.70
N PRO A 277 -0.88 1.28 16.57
CA PRO A 277 -0.14 1.60 17.79
C PRO A 277 1.24 2.19 17.52
N LEU A 278 1.72 3.02 18.44
CA LEU A 278 3.09 3.56 18.44
C LEU A 278 4.14 2.46 18.18
N CYS A 279 5.08 2.73 17.28
CA CYS A 279 6.18 1.82 17.01
C CYS A 279 7.16 1.79 18.20
N LYS A 280 7.39 0.60 18.75
CA LYS A 280 8.33 0.38 19.87
C LYS A 280 9.78 0.72 19.49
N GLY A 281 10.11 0.66 18.21
CA GLY A 281 11.42 1.03 17.65
C GLY A 281 11.58 2.52 17.36
N HIS A 282 10.58 3.36 17.67
CA HIS A 282 10.59 4.79 17.38
C HIS A 282 10.81 5.13 15.89
N VAL A 283 10.25 4.30 15.00
CA VAL A 283 10.24 4.49 13.54
C VAL A 283 9.07 5.38 13.13
N MET A 284 9.08 6.63 13.59
CA MET A 284 8.00 7.58 13.38
C MET A 284 8.55 8.95 13.04
N ALA A 285 7.81 9.77 12.29
CA ALA A 285 8.20 11.13 11.91
C ALA A 285 8.46 12.05 13.13
N THR A 286 7.97 11.69 14.31
CA THR A 286 8.27 12.37 15.59
C THR A 286 9.75 12.25 15.99
N ASN A 287 10.45 11.24 15.47
CA ASN A 287 11.89 11.11 15.59
C ASN A 287 12.58 11.77 14.36
N PRO A 288 13.49 12.74 14.55
CA PRO A 288 14.14 13.48 13.46
C PRO A 288 14.97 12.59 12.52
N LEU A 289 15.26 11.34 12.88
CA LEU A 289 15.84 10.38 11.95
C LEU A 289 14.91 10.11 10.75
N TRP A 290 13.59 10.15 10.95
CA TRP A 290 12.58 9.80 9.94
C TRP A 290 11.89 11.01 9.33
N ARG A 291 12.38 12.22 9.61
CA ARG A 291 11.84 13.49 9.14
C ARG A 291 12.97 14.36 8.64
N LYS A 292 13.17 14.39 7.33
CA LYS A 292 14.34 14.99 6.69
C LYS A 292 13.99 15.59 5.35
N THR A 293 14.76 16.58 4.91
CA THR A 293 14.71 17.04 3.52
C THR A 293 15.22 15.96 2.57
N ILE A 294 14.89 16.07 1.28
CA ILE A 294 15.37 15.14 0.27
C ILE A 294 16.90 15.07 0.21
N SER A 295 17.61 16.19 0.35
CA SER A 295 19.08 16.19 0.40
C SER A 295 19.62 15.53 1.68
N GLN A 296 18.99 15.79 2.83
CA GLN A 296 19.36 15.13 4.08
C GLN A 296 19.12 13.61 4.04
N TRP A 297 18.06 13.15 3.36
CA TRP A 297 17.83 11.72 3.13
C TRP A 297 18.93 11.08 2.28
N ARG A 298 19.35 11.74 1.20
CA ARG A 298 20.48 11.30 0.36
C ARG A 298 21.77 11.19 1.18
N ASP A 299 22.04 12.18 2.02
CA ASP A 299 23.19 12.16 2.94
C ASP A 299 23.11 11.04 3.97
N GLN A 300 21.91 10.77 4.52
CA GLN A 300 21.67 9.69 5.47
C GLN A 300 21.97 8.32 4.86
N ILE A 301 21.54 8.08 3.61
CA ILE A 301 21.82 6.84 2.87
C ILE A 301 23.33 6.70 2.64
N SER A 302 23.99 7.79 2.22
CA SER A 302 25.44 7.83 2.05
C SER A 302 26.19 7.56 3.37
N LEU A 303 25.65 8.03 4.50
CA LEU A 303 26.20 7.79 5.83
C LEU A 303 26.05 6.32 6.24
N TRP A 304 24.86 5.72 6.06
CA TRP A 304 24.63 4.30 6.36
C TRP A 304 25.57 3.40 5.55
N ARG A 305 25.71 3.65 4.24
CA ARG A 305 26.66 2.96 3.36
C ARG A 305 28.11 3.05 3.82
N ARG A 306 28.53 4.22 4.34
CA ARG A 306 29.91 4.47 4.77
C ARG A 306 30.21 3.88 6.15
N ARG A 307 29.30 4.05 7.11
CA ARG A 307 29.49 3.66 8.52
C ARG A 307 29.26 2.18 8.77
N ARG A 308 28.21 1.59 8.17
CA ARG A 308 27.86 0.16 8.25
C ARG A 308 27.89 -0.42 9.67
N THR A 309 27.45 0.37 10.65
CA THR A 309 27.24 -0.13 12.01
C THR A 309 25.98 -0.98 12.05
N VAL A 310 25.87 -1.92 12.98
CA VAL A 310 24.66 -2.76 13.18
C VAL A 310 23.38 -1.90 13.24
N VAL A 311 23.43 -0.79 13.98
CA VAL A 311 22.30 0.14 14.07
C VAL A 311 21.97 0.76 12.69
N ALA A 312 22.98 1.16 11.91
CA ALA A 312 22.75 1.70 10.57
C ALA A 312 22.14 0.67 9.61
N LEU A 313 22.57 -0.59 9.68
CA LEU A 313 22.04 -1.68 8.86
C LEU A 313 20.57 -1.90 9.18
N ARG A 314 20.20 -2.07 10.46
CA ARG A 314 18.81 -2.28 10.90
C ARG A 314 17.88 -1.14 10.53
N LEU A 315 18.30 0.11 10.74
CA LEU A 315 17.52 1.29 10.37
C LEU A 315 17.34 1.38 8.85
N SER A 316 18.39 1.08 8.09
CA SER A 316 18.30 1.06 6.64
C SER A 316 17.36 -0.04 6.15
N ASP A 317 17.32 -1.19 6.81
CA ASP A 317 16.51 -2.32 6.38
C ASP A 317 15.01 -2.03 6.43
N ILE A 318 14.58 -1.32 7.48
CA ILE A 318 13.22 -0.79 7.62
C ILE A 318 12.94 0.28 6.55
N PHE A 319 13.88 1.22 6.38
CA PHE A 319 13.76 2.32 5.42
C PHE A 319 13.66 1.84 3.96
N LEU A 320 14.44 0.83 3.57
CA LEU A 320 14.57 0.37 2.18
C LEU A 320 13.22 -0.09 1.60
N ASP A 321 12.25 -0.41 2.44
CA ASP A 321 10.87 -0.73 2.06
C ASP A 321 9.90 0.44 2.29
N PHE A 322 10.28 1.68 2.01
CA PHE A 322 9.35 2.81 2.09
C PHE A 322 8.40 2.94 0.88
N ARG A 323 7.23 3.54 1.11
CA ARG A 323 6.26 3.93 0.08
C ARG A 323 5.56 5.24 0.45
N ALA A 324 5.26 6.07 -0.54
CA ALA A 324 4.44 7.27 -0.37
C ALA A 324 2.97 6.95 -0.03
N VAL A 325 2.38 7.72 0.88
CA VAL A 325 0.95 7.62 1.24
C VAL A 325 0.20 8.94 1.16
N SER A 326 0.87 10.08 1.28
CA SER A 326 0.23 11.41 1.18
C SER A 326 1.26 12.49 0.79
N GLY A 327 0.80 13.63 0.28
CA GLY A 327 1.64 14.76 -0.13
C GLY A 327 2.31 14.59 -1.50
N ALA A 328 3.45 15.26 -1.69
CA ALA A 328 4.21 15.31 -2.94
C ALA A 328 4.93 13.98 -3.24
N VAL A 329 4.21 13.04 -3.86
CA VAL A 329 4.69 11.67 -4.15
C VAL A 329 5.96 11.61 -5.01
N ASP A 330 6.23 12.65 -5.80
CA ASP A 330 7.45 12.75 -6.62
C ASP A 330 8.72 12.82 -5.78
N LEU A 331 8.66 13.35 -4.56
CA LEU A 331 9.80 13.33 -3.62
C LEU A 331 10.17 11.90 -3.23
N ALA A 332 9.17 11.07 -2.95
CA ALA A 332 9.38 9.66 -2.64
C ALA A 332 9.86 8.88 -3.86
N ALA A 333 9.35 9.18 -5.06
CA ALA A 333 9.81 8.57 -6.30
C ALA A 333 11.28 8.92 -6.59
N ALA A 334 11.65 10.20 -6.47
CA ALA A 334 13.03 10.67 -6.63
C ALA A 334 13.98 10.01 -5.61
N LEU A 335 13.55 9.88 -4.35
CA LEU A 335 14.33 9.19 -3.33
C LEU A 335 14.45 7.70 -3.61
N ARG A 336 13.40 7.05 -4.13
CA ARG A 336 13.40 5.62 -4.48
C ARG A 336 14.41 5.32 -5.59
N THR A 337 14.45 6.16 -6.63
CA THR A 337 15.45 6.08 -7.70
C THR A 337 16.86 6.19 -7.12
N HIS A 338 17.10 7.21 -6.29
CA HIS A 338 18.41 7.41 -5.66
C HIS A 338 18.82 6.21 -4.80
N VAL A 339 17.96 5.73 -3.91
CA VAL A 339 18.21 4.56 -3.05
C VAL A 339 18.60 3.34 -3.89
N THR A 340 17.82 3.05 -4.92
CA THR A 340 18.02 1.87 -5.79
C THR A 340 19.39 1.93 -6.47
N ASP A 341 19.77 3.10 -7.01
CA ASP A 341 21.07 3.30 -7.64
C ASP A 341 22.23 3.20 -6.64
N GLN A 342 22.07 3.80 -5.46
CA GLN A 342 23.09 3.75 -4.41
C GLN A 342 23.31 2.33 -3.90
N MET A 343 22.25 1.55 -3.67
CA MET A 343 22.36 0.17 -3.18
C MET A 343 23.03 -0.75 -4.21
N ARG A 344 22.66 -0.62 -5.49
CA ARG A 344 23.31 -1.35 -6.60
C ARG A 344 24.83 -1.11 -6.64
N GLN A 345 25.27 0.09 -6.29
CA GLN A 345 26.68 0.47 -6.22
C GLN A 345 27.36 0.15 -4.87
N SER A 346 26.73 -0.68 -4.02
CA SER A 346 27.17 -0.94 -2.63
C SER A 346 27.28 -2.42 -2.26
N PRO A 347 28.02 -3.24 -3.01
CA PRO A 347 28.10 -4.68 -2.72
C PRO A 347 28.59 -4.98 -1.29
N VAL A 348 29.52 -4.18 -0.77
CA VAL A 348 30.01 -4.34 0.62
C VAL A 348 28.92 -4.04 1.65
N PHE A 349 28.10 -3.02 1.42
CA PHE A 349 27.00 -2.69 2.32
C PHE A 349 25.95 -3.80 2.33
N LEU A 350 25.56 -4.31 1.16
CA LEU A 350 24.58 -5.39 1.04
C LEU A 350 25.11 -6.70 1.67
N ARG A 351 26.40 -6.99 1.55
CA ARG A 351 27.04 -8.11 2.25
C ARG A 351 27.01 -7.92 3.77
N ASP A 352 27.32 -6.72 4.26
CA ASP A 352 27.29 -6.43 5.69
C ASP A 352 25.85 -6.50 6.24
N MET A 353 24.83 -6.10 5.46
CA MET A 353 23.41 -6.33 5.78
C MET A 353 23.07 -7.83 5.84
N GLN A 354 23.48 -8.61 4.83
CA GLN A 354 23.28 -10.05 4.80
C GLN A 354 23.84 -10.74 6.06
N ALA A 355 24.99 -10.27 6.55
CA ALA A 355 25.61 -10.79 7.76
C ALA A 355 24.83 -10.45 9.05
N ASP A 356 24.20 -9.26 9.15
CA ASP A 356 23.30 -8.91 10.27
C ASP A 356 22.01 -9.74 10.21
N ASP A 357 21.42 -9.89 9.01
CA ASP A 357 20.20 -10.70 8.79
C ASP A 357 20.42 -12.19 9.10
N ALA A 358 21.66 -12.68 9.10
CA ALA A 358 22.00 -14.06 9.44
C ALA A 358 21.62 -14.42 10.89
N GLU A 359 21.46 -13.42 11.77
CA GLU A 359 20.97 -13.63 13.15
C GLU A 359 19.49 -14.06 13.20
N HIS A 360 18.67 -13.70 12.19
CA HIS A 360 17.28 -14.13 12.07
C HIS A 360 17.19 -15.57 11.51
N GLY A 361 17.31 -16.59 12.35
CA GLY A 361 17.31 -18.01 11.91
C GLY A 361 15.95 -18.53 11.37
N VAL A 362 15.97 -19.44 10.39
CA VAL A 362 14.78 -20.22 9.96
C VAL A 362 14.52 -21.34 10.96
N ALA A 363 13.28 -21.53 11.40
CA ALA A 363 12.88 -22.46 12.47
C ALA A 363 12.87 -23.94 12.07
N LEU A 364 13.99 -24.45 11.55
CA LEU A 364 14.13 -25.86 11.16
C LEU A 364 15.48 -26.41 11.63
N GLY A 365 15.44 -27.54 12.36
CA GLY A 365 16.62 -28.15 12.99
C GLY A 365 17.75 -28.51 12.02
N TRP A 366 18.99 -28.42 12.49
CA TRP A 366 20.24 -28.67 11.74
C TRP A 366 20.93 -29.98 12.20
N PRO A 367 21.61 -30.73 11.31
CA PRO A 367 22.41 -31.93 11.65
C PRO A 367 23.74 -31.70 12.40
N GLY A 368 24.07 -30.48 12.81
CA GLY A 368 25.43 -30.15 13.30
C GLY A 368 25.55 -29.19 14.49
N ARG A 369 24.45 -28.81 15.15
CA ARG A 369 24.53 -27.95 16.35
C ARG A 369 23.59 -28.30 17.51
N VAL A 370 23.05 -29.52 17.53
CA VAL A 370 22.47 -30.13 18.73
C VAL A 370 22.78 -31.62 18.65
N LEU A 371 23.42 -32.16 19.69
CA LEU A 371 23.54 -33.61 19.91
C LEU A 371 22.14 -34.24 19.81
N GLY A 372 21.85 -34.93 18.70
CA GLY A 372 20.69 -35.81 18.53
C GLY A 372 19.65 -35.39 17.47
N GLY A 373 19.82 -35.83 16.22
CA GLY A 373 18.74 -36.35 15.36
C GLY A 373 17.48 -35.51 15.08
N LEU A 374 17.57 -34.20 14.79
CA LEU A 374 16.42 -33.30 14.56
C LEU A 374 16.26 -32.81 13.10
N PHE A 375 16.66 -33.61 12.10
CA PHE A 375 16.50 -33.24 10.68
C PHE A 375 15.01 -33.06 10.32
N GLY A 376 14.61 -31.87 9.87
CA GLY A 376 13.23 -31.60 9.42
C GLY A 376 12.19 -31.35 10.53
N ARG A 377 12.61 -31.19 11.79
CA ARG A 377 11.70 -30.80 12.90
C ARG A 377 11.72 -29.28 13.12
N PHE A 378 10.55 -28.73 13.46
CA PHE A 378 10.40 -27.31 13.75
C PHE A 378 11.16 -26.90 15.01
N VAL A 379 11.80 -25.73 14.96
CA VAL A 379 12.36 -25.08 16.15
C VAL A 379 11.25 -24.24 16.77
N THR A 380 10.75 -24.67 17.91
CA THR A 380 9.67 -24.00 18.64
C THR A 380 10.22 -23.19 19.81
N GLU A 381 9.45 -22.20 20.24
CA GLU A 381 9.71 -21.43 21.46
C GLU A 381 9.78 -22.37 22.68
N LYS A 382 10.76 -22.14 23.56
CA LYS A 382 11.04 -22.99 24.73
C LYS A 382 10.95 -22.21 26.03
N ASP A 383 11.28 -20.92 25.99
CA ASP A 383 11.56 -20.11 27.17
C ASP A 383 10.36 -19.22 27.53
N ASP A 384 9.56 -18.79 26.54
CA ASP A 384 8.30 -18.08 26.79
C ASP A 384 7.16 -19.06 27.15
N PRO A 385 6.64 -19.05 28.40
CA PRO A 385 5.55 -19.93 28.80
C PRO A 385 4.26 -19.72 28.00
N ALA A 386 3.99 -18.51 27.51
CA ALA A 386 2.78 -18.18 26.75
C ALA A 386 2.80 -18.75 25.32
N HIS A 387 4.00 -19.03 24.79
CA HIS A 387 4.20 -19.45 23.41
C HIS A 387 4.98 -20.76 23.29
N ARG A 388 5.24 -21.46 24.39
CA ARG A 388 6.00 -22.70 24.43
C ARG A 388 5.45 -23.75 23.46
N GLY A 389 6.30 -24.24 22.56
CA GLY A 389 5.90 -25.21 21.53
C GLY A 389 5.28 -24.58 20.27
N ALA A 390 5.16 -23.26 20.20
CA ALA A 390 4.76 -22.54 18.99
C ALA A 390 5.98 -22.09 18.17
N ILE A 391 5.75 -21.75 16.89
CA ILE A 391 6.74 -21.16 16.00
C ILE A 391 6.34 -19.70 15.74
N ASN A 392 7.27 -18.77 15.90
CA ASN A 392 7.08 -17.39 15.43
C ASN A 392 7.27 -17.33 13.91
N LEU A 393 6.20 -17.52 13.14
CA LEU A 393 6.27 -17.61 11.68
C LEU A 393 6.67 -16.29 11.01
N LYS A 394 6.46 -15.14 11.66
CA LYS A 394 6.94 -13.85 11.15
C LYS A 394 8.47 -13.83 11.16
N HIS A 395 9.07 -14.11 12.32
CA HIS A 395 10.52 -14.06 12.51
C HIS A 395 11.27 -15.18 11.76
N THR A 396 10.64 -16.34 11.59
CA THR A 396 11.31 -17.54 11.09
C THR A 396 10.91 -17.94 9.67
N GLY A 397 9.89 -17.29 9.11
CA GLY A 397 9.34 -17.57 7.78
C GLY A 397 9.32 -16.34 6.89
N THR A 398 8.43 -15.37 7.16
CA THR A 398 8.26 -14.22 6.26
C THR A 398 9.48 -13.29 6.27
N LEU A 399 10.01 -12.94 7.44
CA LEU A 399 11.12 -11.99 7.54
C LEU A 399 12.40 -12.49 6.83
N PRO A 400 12.88 -13.73 7.05
CA PRO A 400 14.08 -14.22 6.36
C PRO A 400 13.93 -14.33 4.84
N LEU A 401 12.70 -14.54 4.35
CA LEU A 401 12.40 -14.52 2.92
C LEU A 401 12.44 -13.08 2.36
N VAL A 402 11.76 -12.16 3.04
CA VAL A 402 11.72 -10.74 2.67
C VAL A 402 13.13 -10.15 2.58
N GLU A 403 13.96 -10.40 3.59
CA GLU A 403 15.35 -9.93 3.68
C GLU A 403 16.19 -10.45 2.49
N ALA A 404 16.17 -11.76 2.25
CA ALA A 404 16.94 -12.37 1.17
C ALA A 404 16.52 -11.86 -0.22
N VAL A 405 15.21 -11.78 -0.46
CA VAL A 405 14.66 -11.26 -1.73
C VAL A 405 14.95 -9.76 -1.88
N ARG A 406 14.89 -8.97 -0.79
CA ARG A 406 15.27 -7.55 -0.80
C ARG A 406 16.72 -7.37 -1.21
N LEU A 407 17.64 -8.12 -0.63
CA LEU A 407 19.08 -8.01 -0.93
C LEU A 407 19.38 -8.30 -2.41
N LEU A 408 18.77 -9.36 -2.98
CA LEU A 408 18.88 -9.65 -4.41
C LEU A 408 18.28 -8.54 -5.26
N ALA A 409 17.08 -8.06 -4.92
CA ALA A 409 16.43 -6.97 -5.64
C ALA A 409 17.30 -5.69 -5.65
N LEU A 410 17.86 -5.32 -4.50
CA LEU A 410 18.71 -4.14 -4.36
C LEU A 410 20.05 -4.27 -5.10
N ARG A 411 20.69 -5.45 -5.05
CA ARG A 411 21.92 -5.74 -5.81
C ARG A 411 21.73 -5.50 -7.31
N GLU A 412 20.54 -5.78 -7.80
CA GLU A 412 20.20 -5.77 -9.22
C GLU A 412 19.52 -4.46 -9.66
N GLY A 413 19.25 -3.55 -8.73
CA GLY A 413 18.54 -2.30 -9.01
C GLY A 413 17.06 -2.53 -9.39
N VAL A 414 16.39 -3.44 -8.69
CA VAL A 414 14.93 -3.60 -8.75
C VAL A 414 14.30 -2.64 -7.73
N PRO A 415 13.45 -1.69 -8.17
CA PRO A 415 12.87 -0.68 -7.27
C PRO A 415 11.66 -1.19 -6.46
N GLU A 416 11.15 -2.37 -6.78
CA GLU A 416 9.99 -2.97 -6.13
C GLU A 416 10.19 -3.18 -4.63
N THR A 417 9.13 -3.00 -3.83
CA THR A 417 9.15 -3.22 -2.37
C THR A 417 8.47 -4.52 -1.96
N SER A 418 7.39 -4.93 -2.61
CA SER A 418 6.70 -6.18 -2.31
C SER A 418 7.58 -7.40 -2.61
N THR A 419 7.54 -8.40 -1.73
CA THR A 419 8.26 -9.67 -1.89
C THR A 419 7.88 -10.38 -3.18
N ARG A 420 6.58 -10.46 -3.50
CA ARG A 420 6.10 -11.09 -4.74
C ARG A 420 6.54 -10.29 -5.97
N ALA A 421 6.43 -8.96 -5.95
CA ALA A 421 6.85 -8.11 -7.06
C ALA A 421 8.37 -8.21 -7.31
N ARG A 422 9.18 -8.27 -6.25
CA ARG A 422 10.62 -8.51 -6.34
C ARG A 422 10.94 -9.87 -6.97
N LEU A 423 10.30 -10.94 -6.52
CA LEU A 423 10.49 -12.28 -7.10
C LEU A 423 10.14 -12.31 -8.60
N VAL A 424 9.00 -11.72 -8.98
CA VAL A 424 8.60 -11.60 -10.40
C VAL A 424 9.62 -10.81 -11.22
N ALA A 425 10.10 -9.66 -10.69
CA ALA A 425 11.08 -8.83 -11.37
C ALA A 425 12.45 -9.53 -11.51
N LEU A 426 12.89 -10.26 -10.48
CA LEU A 426 14.13 -11.05 -10.52
C LEU A 426 14.02 -12.20 -11.54
N ARG A 427 12.87 -12.87 -11.62
CA ARG A 427 12.59 -13.91 -12.64
C ARG A 427 12.64 -13.34 -14.06
N GLN A 428 11.98 -12.20 -14.30
CA GLN A 428 11.98 -11.54 -15.61
C GLN A 428 13.40 -11.16 -16.09
N ARG A 429 14.35 -11.01 -15.16
CA ARG A 429 15.76 -10.74 -15.43
C ARG A 429 16.63 -12.00 -15.48
N ASN A 430 16.04 -13.20 -15.39
CA ASN A 430 16.72 -14.50 -15.38
C ASN A 430 17.74 -14.67 -14.25
N LEU A 431 17.52 -14.01 -13.11
CA LEU A 431 18.40 -14.10 -11.92
C LEU A 431 17.98 -15.22 -10.97
N ILE A 432 16.71 -15.59 -11.02
CA ILE A 432 16.12 -16.76 -10.38
C ILE A 432 15.30 -17.48 -11.45
N ASP A 433 15.33 -18.81 -11.44
CA ASP A 433 14.58 -19.60 -12.42
C ASP A 433 13.08 -19.68 -12.04
N ALA A 434 12.28 -20.25 -12.96
CA ALA A 434 10.84 -20.35 -12.77
C ALA A 434 10.45 -21.24 -11.58
N ASP A 435 11.13 -22.37 -11.40
CA ASP A 435 10.83 -23.32 -10.33
C ASP A 435 11.16 -22.71 -8.97
N GLU A 436 12.33 -22.10 -8.82
CA GLU A 436 12.74 -21.40 -7.60
C GLU A 436 11.77 -20.27 -7.28
N THR A 437 11.35 -19.49 -8.28
CA THR A 437 10.35 -18.43 -8.10
C THR A 437 9.04 -19.00 -7.56
N ASP A 438 8.54 -20.09 -8.15
CA ASP A 438 7.28 -20.71 -7.76
C ASP A 438 7.36 -21.29 -6.34
N TYR A 439 8.46 -21.92 -5.96
CA TYR A 439 8.71 -22.38 -4.59
C TYR A 439 8.71 -21.23 -3.58
N LEU A 440 9.37 -20.11 -3.90
CA LEU A 440 9.47 -18.95 -3.00
C LEU A 440 8.14 -18.20 -2.87
N ILE A 441 7.39 -18.04 -3.96
CA ILE A 441 6.03 -17.49 -3.91
C ILE A 441 5.13 -18.41 -3.10
N SER A 442 5.16 -19.73 -3.35
CA SER A 442 4.37 -20.69 -2.57
C SER A 442 4.72 -20.67 -1.08
N ALA A 443 6.01 -20.52 -0.75
CA ALA A 443 6.47 -20.38 0.63
C ALA A 443 5.91 -19.11 1.29
N PHE A 444 5.99 -17.96 0.60
CA PHE A 444 5.44 -16.70 1.08
C PHE A 444 3.92 -16.81 1.30
N ASP A 445 3.19 -17.32 0.31
CA ASP A 445 1.74 -17.45 0.32
C ASP A 445 1.28 -18.39 1.45
N HIS A 446 1.96 -19.53 1.65
CA HIS A 446 1.63 -20.50 2.68
C HIS A 446 1.87 -19.95 4.09
N VAL A 447 3.06 -19.39 4.35
CA VAL A 447 3.38 -18.81 5.67
C VAL A 447 2.42 -17.66 6.00
N THR A 448 2.11 -16.81 5.02
CA THR A 448 1.16 -15.71 5.16
C THR A 448 -0.25 -16.21 5.46
N THR A 449 -0.69 -17.29 4.79
CA THR A 449 -1.99 -17.92 5.04
C THR A 449 -2.09 -18.46 6.47
N LEU A 450 -1.07 -19.15 6.96
CA LEU A 450 -1.05 -19.67 8.33
C LEU A 450 -1.08 -18.54 9.37
N LEU A 451 -0.28 -17.49 9.17
CA LEU A 451 -0.26 -16.32 10.06
C LEU A 451 -1.61 -15.60 10.07
N LEU A 452 -2.15 -15.26 8.90
CA LEU A 452 -3.41 -14.51 8.82
C LEU A 452 -4.57 -15.31 9.42
N ARG A 453 -4.66 -16.61 9.13
CA ARG A 453 -5.67 -17.49 9.72
C ARG A 453 -5.57 -17.51 11.24
N ARG A 454 -4.35 -17.61 11.78
CA ARG A 454 -4.13 -17.59 13.23
C ARG A 454 -4.57 -16.26 13.82
N GLN A 455 -4.20 -15.13 13.21
CA GLN A 455 -4.57 -13.81 13.72
C GLN A 455 -6.09 -13.56 13.71
N ILE A 456 -6.78 -14.02 12.68
CA ILE A 456 -8.25 -13.97 12.62
C ILE A 456 -8.86 -14.82 13.74
N ALA A 457 -8.32 -16.03 13.97
CA ALA A 457 -8.77 -16.90 15.05
C ALA A 457 -8.53 -16.30 16.45
N ASP A 458 -7.33 -15.75 16.71
CA ASP A 458 -7.00 -15.06 17.96
C ASP A 458 -7.97 -13.91 18.22
N PHE A 459 -8.21 -13.07 17.21
CA PHE A 459 -9.15 -11.96 17.33
C PHE A 459 -10.58 -12.42 17.65
N LYS A 460 -11.07 -13.46 16.97
CA LYS A 460 -12.41 -14.03 17.21
C LYS A 460 -12.54 -14.63 18.61
N ALA A 461 -11.46 -15.19 19.15
CA ALA A 461 -11.42 -15.73 20.50
C ALA A 461 -11.28 -14.64 21.58
N GLY A 462 -10.96 -13.40 21.19
CA GLY A 462 -10.63 -12.32 22.14
C GLY A 462 -9.22 -12.42 22.72
N ASP A 463 -8.36 -13.25 22.11
CA ASP A 463 -6.98 -13.47 22.53
C ASP A 463 -6.04 -12.38 21.98
N PRO A 464 -4.87 -12.15 22.61
CA PRO A 464 -3.83 -11.31 22.03
C PRO A 464 -3.39 -11.82 20.66
N VAL A 465 -3.58 -11.00 19.63
CA VAL A 465 -3.22 -11.35 18.25
C VAL A 465 -1.70 -11.39 18.10
N GLY A 466 -1.17 -12.56 17.72
CA GLY A 466 0.27 -12.81 17.67
C GLY A 466 0.80 -13.28 16.32
N ASN A 467 2.08 -13.65 16.31
CA ASN A 467 2.76 -14.26 15.16
C ASN A 467 3.12 -15.74 15.40
N TYR A 468 2.56 -16.33 16.46
CA TYR A 468 2.91 -17.67 16.95
C TYR A 468 1.89 -18.70 16.47
N VAL A 469 2.37 -19.77 15.84
CA VAL A 469 1.54 -20.88 15.36
C VAL A 469 2.04 -22.18 15.96
N HIS A 470 1.14 -22.95 16.58
CA HIS A 470 1.47 -24.27 17.10
C HIS A 470 1.42 -25.32 15.98
N PRO A 471 2.50 -26.08 15.74
CA PRO A 471 2.55 -27.10 14.68
C PRO A 471 1.47 -28.18 14.80
N ASP A 472 1.03 -28.46 16.02
CA ASP A 472 0.00 -29.48 16.31
C ASP A 472 -1.40 -29.04 15.86
N THR A 473 -1.60 -27.73 15.65
CA THR A 473 -2.86 -27.18 15.10
C THR A 473 -2.93 -27.27 13.57
N LEU A 474 -1.82 -27.63 12.92
CA LEU A 474 -1.73 -27.74 11.46
C LEU A 474 -2.12 -29.15 11.01
N THR A 475 -2.71 -29.26 9.82
CA THR A 475 -2.88 -30.56 9.15
C THR A 475 -1.51 -31.13 8.74
N ALA A 476 -1.45 -32.44 8.46
CA ALA A 476 -0.21 -33.06 7.98
C ALA A 476 0.32 -32.39 6.70
N ARG A 477 -0.58 -32.12 5.74
CA ARG A 477 -0.25 -31.41 4.50
C ARG A 477 0.31 -30.02 4.76
N GLU A 478 -0.29 -29.26 5.68
CA GLU A 478 0.20 -27.90 5.98
C GLU A 478 1.55 -27.91 6.68
N ARG A 479 1.81 -28.90 7.55
CA ARG A 479 3.14 -29.10 8.15
C ARG A 479 4.17 -29.43 7.08
N ASP A 480 3.87 -30.36 6.18
CA ASP A 480 4.78 -30.76 5.12
C ASP A 480 5.08 -29.58 4.18
N GLN A 481 4.05 -28.83 3.79
CA GLN A 481 4.22 -27.62 2.98
C GLN A 481 5.01 -26.52 3.71
N LEU A 482 4.84 -26.38 5.03
CA LEU A 482 5.62 -25.44 5.83
C LEU A 482 7.10 -25.86 5.93
N VAL A 483 7.37 -27.17 6.05
CA VAL A 483 8.74 -27.71 5.99
C VAL A 483 9.39 -27.40 4.63
N GLU A 484 8.68 -27.64 3.53
CA GLU A 484 9.20 -27.30 2.19
C GLU A 484 9.39 -25.79 2.00
N SER A 485 8.48 -24.97 2.55
CA SER A 485 8.62 -23.51 2.56
C SER A 485 9.91 -23.07 3.26
N PHE A 486 10.19 -23.61 4.45
CA PHE A 486 11.42 -23.32 5.18
C PHE A 486 12.68 -23.82 4.47
N LYS A 487 12.61 -24.94 3.77
CA LYS A 487 13.74 -25.42 2.95
C LYS A 487 14.00 -24.47 1.77
N ALA A 488 12.96 -24.01 1.06
CA ALA A 488 13.10 -23.06 -0.03
C ALA A 488 13.70 -21.73 0.45
N ILE A 489 13.18 -21.17 1.55
CA ILE A 489 13.70 -19.94 2.17
C ILE A 489 15.16 -20.13 2.58
N ARG A 490 15.51 -21.26 3.20
CA ARG A 490 16.89 -21.55 3.59
C ARG A 490 17.83 -21.61 2.39
N ARG A 491 17.47 -22.36 1.33
CA ARG A 491 18.28 -22.48 0.11
C ARG A 491 18.53 -21.10 -0.50
N LEU A 492 17.52 -20.25 -0.55
CA LEU A 492 17.66 -18.88 -1.02
C LEU A 492 18.67 -18.12 -0.14
N ARG A 493 18.54 -18.17 1.18
CA ARG A 493 19.45 -17.47 2.10
C ARG A 493 20.90 -17.96 1.99
N GLU A 494 21.11 -19.26 1.87
CA GLU A 494 22.43 -19.87 1.66
C GLU A 494 23.04 -19.42 0.34
N ARG A 495 22.25 -19.37 -0.75
CA ARG A 495 22.70 -18.83 -2.04
C ARG A 495 23.04 -17.35 -1.93
N VAL A 496 22.17 -16.54 -1.32
CA VAL A 496 22.41 -15.10 -1.12
C VAL A 496 23.69 -14.88 -0.32
N ALA A 497 23.92 -15.66 0.75
CA ALA A 497 25.17 -15.60 1.50
C ALA A 497 26.38 -15.96 0.63
N SER A 498 26.30 -17.02 -0.18
CA SER A 498 27.35 -17.40 -1.13
C SER A 498 27.64 -16.29 -2.14
N ASP A 499 26.61 -15.70 -2.75
CA ASP A 499 26.73 -14.62 -3.74
C ASP A 499 27.47 -13.40 -3.19
N PHE A 500 27.30 -13.09 -1.89
CA PHE A 500 27.91 -11.92 -1.26
C PHE A 500 29.25 -12.22 -0.56
N THR A 501 29.51 -13.45 -0.13
CA THR A 501 30.72 -13.83 0.63
C THR A 501 31.74 -14.62 -0.19
N GLY A 502 31.33 -15.23 -1.31
CA GLY A 502 32.12 -16.20 -2.06
C GLY A 502 32.32 -17.54 -1.33
N ALA A 503 31.65 -17.75 -0.19
CA ALA A 503 31.73 -19.01 0.55
C ALA A 503 30.81 -20.06 -0.08
N VAL A 504 31.38 -21.21 -0.46
CA VAL A 504 30.61 -22.40 -0.87
C VAL A 504 30.23 -23.15 0.41
N PHE A 505 28.94 -23.20 0.72
CA PHE A 505 28.38 -23.88 1.90
C PHE A 505 28.07 -25.36 1.63
#